data_AF-A0A9J6H2X8-F1
#
_entry.id   AF-A0A9J6H2X8-F1
#
_cell.length_a   1.000
_cell.length_b   1.000
_cell.length_c   1.000
_cell.angle_alpha   90.00
_cell.angle_beta   90.00
_cell.angle_gamma   90.00
#
_symmetry.space_group_name_H-M   'P 1'
#
loop_
_entity.id
_entity.type
_entity.pdbx_description
1 polymer ?
#
loop_
_entity_poly.entity_id
_entity_poly.type
_entity_poly.pdbx_seq_one_letter_code
_entity_poly.pdbx_strand_id
1 'polypeptide(L)'
;MDNLPPRRSVCDARSSDGVKRSRPFELSLPAWCYSPRRFRILVGSIVAINAVFLLLAVNSNTGSRVRRSGALWTELCQHCGDGGHARDASYRDIAADIFHLPLLENVDMSAHYYPLASSHGGAAAGGKWCFVRGSASPAESEKAGKCLCASAYYGADCGIPQVVWNSSFLEAGRRQGAWVRRRVKPRRLISVATVTSPDQLDFLRLQMAYLGPIVDVFVIADTTNRMLAEIQRAFGGRDDYARIVYLPLKDVKEPSTRPEDVLQLLFWKRLSDFRLDDLLVWSDVSTVPLAEALLFLKLYEGFSEPVYLNVREVAYSFLWEPKRDPSVKSAQKQTGPFVSSFAVLSVLCHYNLSCATPPVAAAFPPTKLENFAKHHGWTVEGWSLGSSAEPSGWNCQNCVVFPDSASEFPENYMNGTQVTKPEWLDVLTRKLSERGFSRRDVRPVMDSDTRYLAPRILLENPGSLWYLAPLSMRDNGNSSMKSGVGSDVKAKEQQLLEEKSVAR
;
A
#
# COMPACT_ATOMS: atom_id res chain seq x y z
N MET A 1 51.77 -64.34 -16.68
CA MET A 1 52.10 -62.93 -16.45
C MET A 1 50.95 -62.31 -15.65
N ASP A 2 51.16 -62.36 -14.33
CA ASP A 2 50.66 -61.56 -13.19
C ASP A 2 49.45 -60.63 -13.43
N ASN A 3 48.28 -60.79 -12.78
CA ASN A 3 47.88 -60.78 -11.35
C ASN A 3 47.89 -59.40 -10.63
N LEU A 4 46.67 -58.84 -10.49
CA LEU A 4 46.03 -58.31 -9.25
C LEU A 4 46.70 -57.10 -8.49
N PRO A 5 46.07 -56.49 -7.45
CA PRO A 5 44.92 -55.58 -7.50
C PRO A 5 45.12 -54.36 -6.51
N PRO A 6 44.08 -53.59 -6.05
CA PRO A 6 44.21 -52.24 -5.48
C PRO A 6 44.40 -52.18 -3.94
N ARG A 7 44.72 -50.99 -3.40
CA ARG A 7 44.68 -50.69 -1.95
C ARG A 7 43.67 -49.60 -1.58
N ARG A 8 42.76 -49.96 -0.68
CA ARG A 8 42.01 -49.09 0.24
C ARG A 8 42.94 -48.60 1.35
N SER A 9 42.62 -47.47 1.98
CA SER A 9 42.99 -47.19 3.36
C SER A 9 41.79 -46.66 4.14
N VAL A 10 41.39 -47.46 5.12
CA VAL A 10 40.60 -47.13 6.30
C VAL A 10 41.54 -46.47 7.31
N CYS A 11 41.08 -45.47 8.07
CA CYS A 11 41.54 -45.26 9.44
C CYS A 11 40.45 -44.59 10.28
N ASP A 12 40.23 -45.24 11.42
CA ASP A 12 39.28 -45.00 12.50
C ASP A 12 39.56 -43.75 13.35
N ALA A 13 38.52 -43.46 14.13
CA ALA A 13 38.42 -42.49 15.21
C ALA A 13 39.41 -42.67 16.37
N ARG A 14 39.74 -41.57 17.06
CA ARG A 14 39.46 -41.36 18.51
C ARG A 14 39.95 -40.00 19.03
N SER A 15 39.04 -39.33 19.74
CA SER A 15 39.17 -38.69 21.06
C SER A 15 40.45 -37.90 21.39
N SER A 16 40.30 -36.63 21.74
CA SER A 16 40.51 -36.16 23.13
C SER A 16 40.31 -34.64 23.28
N ASP A 17 39.81 -34.29 24.46
CA ASP A 17 39.51 -32.96 24.99
C ASP A 17 40.66 -31.96 24.94
N GLY A 18 40.31 -30.67 24.85
CA GLY A 18 41.29 -29.60 24.96
C GLY A 18 40.71 -28.19 24.99
N VAL A 19 40.10 -27.81 26.11
CA VAL A 19 39.79 -26.42 26.49
C VAL A 19 41.03 -25.54 26.34
N LYS A 20 40.97 -24.44 25.58
CA LYS A 20 41.86 -23.27 25.76
C LYS A 20 41.28 -21.97 25.22
N ARG A 21 41.29 -20.98 26.11
CA ARG A 21 40.91 -19.55 25.99
C ARG A 21 41.40 -18.89 24.69
N SER A 22 40.51 -18.19 24.01
CA SER A 22 40.80 -17.21 22.98
C SER A 22 41.22 -15.86 23.60
N ARG A 23 42.38 -15.35 23.16
CA ARG A 23 42.80 -13.94 23.32
C ARG A 23 42.41 -13.14 22.08
N PRO A 24 42.21 -11.82 22.18
CA PRO A 24 41.70 -11.00 21.09
C PRO A 24 42.75 -10.71 20.01
N PHE A 25 42.27 -10.62 18.78
CA PHE A 25 43.01 -10.21 17.58
C PHE A 25 43.35 -8.71 17.66
N GLU A 26 44.64 -8.36 17.70
CA GLU A 26 45.13 -7.01 17.43
C GLU A 26 45.22 -6.78 15.91
N LEU A 27 44.49 -5.78 15.41
CA LEU A 27 44.60 -5.26 14.06
C LEU A 27 45.73 -4.23 14.01
N SER A 28 46.86 -4.59 13.39
CA SER A 28 47.89 -3.62 13.00
C SER A 28 47.54 -3.03 11.62
N LEU A 29 47.27 -1.73 11.58
CA LEU A 29 47.20 -0.96 10.34
C LEU A 29 48.61 -0.54 9.93
N PRO A 30 49.00 -0.66 8.64
CA PRO A 30 50.31 -0.22 8.18
C PRO A 30 50.37 1.31 8.17
N ALA A 31 51.43 1.86 8.75
CA ALA A 31 51.73 3.28 8.71
C ALA A 31 52.10 3.72 7.28
N TRP A 32 51.27 4.58 6.69
CA TRP A 32 51.57 5.24 5.41
C TRP A 32 52.41 6.49 5.68
N CYS A 33 53.73 6.42 5.42
CA CYS A 33 54.60 7.59 5.41
C CYS A 33 54.28 8.46 4.18
N TYR A 34 53.47 9.50 4.35
CA TYR A 34 53.27 10.52 3.32
C TYR A 34 54.44 11.52 3.35
N SER A 35 55.05 11.76 2.19
CA SER A 35 56.09 12.79 2.07
C SER A 35 55.49 14.19 2.25
N PRO A 36 56.20 15.13 2.91
CA PRO A 36 55.69 16.48 3.20
C PRO A 36 55.23 17.25 1.95
N ARG A 37 55.74 16.90 0.77
CA ARG A 37 55.32 17.49 -0.51
C ARG A 37 53.91 17.09 -0.92
N ARG A 38 53.49 15.84 -0.69
CA ARG A 38 52.13 15.39 -1.04
C ARG A 38 51.09 15.94 -0.08
N PHE A 39 51.45 16.12 1.19
CA PHE A 39 50.56 16.75 2.17
C PHE A 39 50.27 18.23 1.83
N ARG A 40 51.29 18.99 1.39
CA ARG A 40 51.08 20.39 0.96
C ARG A 40 50.18 20.52 -0.27
N ILE A 41 50.27 19.59 -1.21
CA ILE A 41 49.39 19.57 -2.39
C ILE A 41 47.95 19.25 -1.96
N LEU A 42 47.75 18.26 -1.09
CA LEU A 42 46.42 17.88 -0.61
C LEU A 42 45.73 19.02 0.17
N VAL A 43 46.48 19.67 1.07
CA VAL A 43 45.98 20.82 1.84
C VAL A 43 45.68 22.01 0.93
N GLY A 44 46.54 22.28 -0.06
CA GLY A 44 46.30 23.32 -1.07
C GLY A 44 45.02 23.09 -1.86
N SER A 45 44.76 21.84 -2.28
CA SER A 45 43.55 21.48 -3.01
C SER A 45 42.28 21.66 -2.16
N ILE A 46 42.32 21.29 -0.88
CA ILE A 46 41.17 21.46 0.03
C ILE A 46 40.87 22.94 0.27
N VAL A 47 41.89 23.79 0.41
CA VAL A 47 41.69 25.24 0.57
C VAL A 47 41.09 25.87 -0.69
N ALA A 48 41.57 25.46 -1.88
CA ALA A 48 41.03 25.95 -3.15
C ALA A 48 39.55 25.54 -3.34
N ILE A 49 39.18 24.30 -3.01
CA ILE A 49 37.79 23.83 -3.11
C ILE A 49 36.87 24.62 -2.16
N ASN A 50 37.30 24.85 -0.92
CA ASN A 50 36.51 25.63 0.04
C ASN A 50 36.37 27.11 -0.38
N ALA A 51 37.39 27.70 -1.01
CA ALA A 51 37.29 29.06 -1.54
C ALA A 51 36.28 29.18 -2.68
N VAL A 52 36.20 28.17 -3.56
CA VAL A 52 35.19 28.11 -4.64
C VAL A 52 33.78 27.98 -4.07
N PHE A 53 33.57 27.14 -3.05
CA PHE A 53 32.27 27.02 -2.39
C PHE A 53 31.84 28.31 -1.70
N LEU A 54 32.76 29.03 -1.07
CA LEU A 54 32.49 30.34 -0.47
C LEU A 54 32.11 31.39 -1.51
N LEU A 55 32.78 31.42 -2.66
CA LEU A 55 32.44 32.33 -3.77
C LEU A 55 31.07 32.02 -4.38
N LEU A 56 30.69 30.74 -4.48
CA LEU A 56 29.35 30.33 -4.93
C LEU A 56 28.26 30.66 -3.90
N ALA A 57 28.57 30.59 -2.60
CA ALA A 57 27.63 30.96 -1.54
C ALA A 57 27.40 32.47 -1.44
N VAL A 58 28.42 33.29 -1.74
CA VAL A 58 28.28 34.75 -1.74
C VAL A 58 27.48 35.24 -2.95
N ASN A 59 27.54 34.54 -4.09
CA ASN A 59 26.79 34.89 -5.30
C ASN A 59 25.33 34.42 -5.32
N SER A 60 24.88 33.63 -4.34
CA SER A 60 23.51 33.09 -4.26
C SER A 60 22.58 33.88 -3.34
N ASN A 61 23.01 35.05 -2.85
CA ASN A 61 22.20 35.87 -1.94
C ASN A 61 21.22 36.79 -2.69
N THR A 62 20.26 36.21 -3.41
CA THR A 62 19.02 36.89 -3.82
C THR A 62 17.84 36.37 -3.03
N GLY A 63 17.60 37.01 -1.88
CA GLY A 63 16.27 37.31 -1.31
C GLY A 63 15.29 36.17 -1.08
N SER A 64 15.37 35.48 0.06
CA SER A 64 14.26 34.70 0.60
C SER A 64 13.23 35.62 1.27
N ARG A 65 12.08 35.84 0.62
CA ARG A 65 10.85 36.26 1.31
C ARG A 65 9.99 35.03 1.56
N VAL A 66 9.95 34.63 2.82
CA VAL A 66 9.02 33.65 3.38
C VAL A 66 7.58 34.14 3.20
N ARG A 67 6.78 33.43 2.41
CA ARG A 67 5.32 33.52 2.44
C ARG A 67 4.72 32.16 2.80
N ARG A 68 3.91 32.19 3.84
CA ARG A 68 3.07 31.08 4.32
C ARG A 68 1.92 30.80 3.34
N SER A 69 1.54 29.52 3.32
CA SER A 69 0.23 28.93 2.97
C SER A 69 -0.29 29.03 1.54
N GLY A 70 -0.44 27.86 0.91
CA GLY A 70 -1.69 27.44 0.29
C GLY A 70 -2.00 27.96 -1.10
N ALA A 71 -1.17 27.64 -2.10
CA ALA A 71 -1.54 27.51 -3.51
C ALA A 71 -0.26 27.19 -4.31
N LEU A 72 0.01 25.90 -4.57
CA LEU A 72 1.17 25.49 -5.37
C LEU A 72 0.80 24.27 -6.24
N TRP A 73 -0.18 24.43 -7.11
CA TRP A 73 -0.51 23.46 -8.16
C TRP A 73 -0.65 24.08 -9.56
N THR A 74 -0.18 25.32 -9.75
CA THR A 74 -0.25 26.02 -11.05
C THR A 74 1.09 26.44 -11.65
N GLU A 75 2.24 26.08 -11.05
CA GLU A 75 3.56 26.48 -11.59
C GLU A 75 4.43 25.30 -12.08
N LEU A 76 3.84 24.19 -12.53
CA LEU A 76 4.58 23.11 -13.18
C LEU A 76 4.39 23.13 -14.71
N CYS A 77 4.84 24.20 -15.36
CA CYS A 77 5.02 24.28 -16.81
C CYS A 77 6.10 25.32 -17.17
N GLN A 78 7.35 25.08 -16.79
CA GLN A 78 8.50 25.94 -17.16
C GLN A 78 8.97 25.79 -18.63
N HIS A 79 8.16 25.17 -19.49
CA HIS A 79 8.36 25.15 -20.95
C HIS A 79 7.19 25.75 -21.76
N CYS A 80 6.25 26.42 -21.11
CA CYS A 80 5.28 27.26 -21.82
C CYS A 80 5.87 28.67 -21.96
N GLY A 81 6.40 28.99 -23.15
CA GLY A 81 6.96 30.30 -23.47
C GLY A 81 5.98 31.45 -23.23
N ASP A 82 6.54 32.64 -23.07
CA ASP A 82 5.96 33.96 -22.74
C ASP A 82 4.87 34.50 -23.70
N GLY A 83 4.04 33.65 -24.28
CA GLY A 83 2.89 34.03 -25.09
C GLY A 83 1.60 33.96 -24.26
N GLY A 84 1.01 35.12 -23.96
CA GLY A 84 -0.20 35.30 -23.15
C GLY A 84 -1.47 34.63 -23.69
N HIS A 85 -1.51 33.30 -23.64
CA HIS A 85 -2.73 32.52 -23.73
C HIS A 85 -2.81 31.63 -22.49
N ALA A 86 -3.74 31.96 -21.60
CA ALA A 86 -4.29 31.01 -20.64
C ALA A 86 -4.97 29.88 -21.43
N ARG A 87 -4.17 28.94 -21.92
CA ARG A 87 -4.70 27.64 -22.34
C ARG A 87 -4.87 26.84 -21.07
N ASP A 88 -6.12 26.63 -20.70
CA ASP A 88 -6.52 25.49 -19.88
C ASP A 88 -5.77 24.27 -20.41
N ALA A 89 -4.78 23.78 -19.67
CA ALA A 89 -4.08 22.55 -20.00
C ALA A 89 -5.16 21.44 -19.99
N SER A 90 -5.62 21.07 -21.17
CA SER A 90 -6.65 20.06 -21.29
C SER A 90 -6.01 18.72 -20.94
N TYR A 91 -6.68 17.85 -20.20
CA TYR A 91 -6.10 16.56 -19.81
C TYR A 91 -5.70 15.66 -21.01
N ARG A 92 -6.13 15.99 -22.24
CA ARG A 92 -5.58 15.36 -23.45
C ARG A 92 -4.08 15.57 -23.59
N ASP A 93 -3.57 16.71 -23.13
CA ASP A 93 -2.14 17.03 -23.09
C ASP A 93 -1.46 16.19 -21.97
N ILE A 94 -2.12 16.04 -20.80
CA ILE A 94 -1.66 15.18 -19.70
C ILE A 94 -1.60 13.69 -20.09
N ALA A 95 -2.53 13.21 -20.91
CA ALA A 95 -2.50 11.84 -21.44
C ALA A 95 -1.34 11.58 -22.43
N ALA A 96 -0.70 12.65 -22.95
CA ALA A 96 0.43 12.61 -23.86
C ALA A 96 1.77 13.02 -23.21
N ASP A 97 1.77 13.65 -22.03
CA ASP A 97 2.95 14.17 -21.32
C ASP A 97 3.49 13.30 -20.18
N ILE A 98 4.80 13.32 -19.94
CA ILE A 98 5.42 12.56 -18.85
C ILE A 98 4.86 13.06 -17.51
N PHE A 99 4.31 12.14 -16.72
CA PHE A 99 3.81 12.42 -15.39
C PHE A 99 4.94 12.35 -14.38
N HIS A 100 5.30 13.51 -13.83
CA HIS A 100 6.26 13.65 -12.75
C HIS A 100 5.61 13.25 -11.42
N LEU A 101 6.08 12.15 -10.82
CA LEU A 101 5.51 11.67 -9.56
C LEU A 101 5.80 12.68 -8.42
N PRO A 102 4.79 13.04 -7.60
CA PRO A 102 4.93 14.10 -6.60
C PRO A 102 5.94 13.71 -5.53
N LEU A 103 6.95 14.56 -5.30
CA LEU A 103 7.90 14.36 -4.20
C LEU A 103 7.16 14.55 -2.87
N LEU A 104 7.19 13.53 -2.00
CA LEU A 104 6.59 13.58 -0.66
C LEU A 104 7.45 14.38 0.33
N GLU A 105 7.97 15.53 -0.11
CA GLU A 105 8.74 16.42 0.75
C GLU A 105 7.80 16.98 1.83
N ASN A 106 8.11 16.66 3.08
CA ASN A 106 7.43 17.15 4.30
C ASN A 106 6.16 16.42 4.77
N VAL A 107 5.86 15.20 4.29
CA VAL A 107 4.82 14.38 4.93
C VAL A 107 5.35 13.84 6.25
N ASP A 108 5.01 14.53 7.34
CA ASP A 108 5.34 14.13 8.70
C ASP A 108 4.51 12.92 9.14
N MET A 109 5.17 11.98 9.82
CA MET A 109 4.53 10.81 10.43
C MET A 109 3.51 11.19 11.52
N SER A 110 3.49 12.46 11.96
CA SER A 110 2.53 12.99 12.94
C SER A 110 1.06 12.85 12.54
N ALA A 111 0.74 12.77 11.24
CA ALA A 111 -0.63 12.48 10.80
C ALA A 111 -1.10 11.06 11.18
N HIS A 112 -0.16 10.15 11.43
CA HIS A 112 -0.43 8.75 11.75
C HIS A 112 -0.03 8.36 13.17
N TYR A 113 0.79 9.17 13.84
CA TYR A 113 1.35 8.84 15.15
C TYR A 113 1.28 10.03 16.12
N TYR A 114 1.08 9.74 17.40
CA TYR A 114 1.28 10.70 18.49
C TYR A 114 2.46 10.28 19.38
N PRO A 115 3.22 11.23 19.93
CA PRO A 115 4.35 10.93 20.82
C PRO A 115 3.85 10.63 22.25
N LEU A 116 4.59 9.81 22.99
CA LEU A 116 4.44 9.65 24.45
C LEU A 116 5.36 10.64 25.19
N ALA A 117 4.78 11.47 26.05
CA ALA A 117 5.46 12.53 26.78
C ALA A 117 6.49 12.00 27.79
N SER A 118 6.25 10.82 28.37
CA SER A 118 7.16 10.07 29.25
C SER A 118 8.53 9.71 28.65
N SER A 119 8.80 10.09 27.39
CA SER A 119 10.09 9.92 26.72
C SER A 119 11.06 11.10 26.85
N HIS A 120 10.91 11.96 27.87
CA HIS A 120 11.73 13.16 28.14
C HIS A 120 13.22 12.94 28.47
N GLY A 121 13.86 11.90 27.92
CA GLY A 121 15.30 11.68 27.94
C GLY A 121 15.99 12.07 26.62
N GLY A 122 15.99 13.35 26.26
CA GLY A 122 16.83 13.94 25.20
C GLY A 122 16.47 13.56 23.75
N ALA A 123 16.49 14.55 22.86
CA ALA A 123 16.22 14.42 21.42
C ALA A 123 17.15 13.44 20.65
N ALA A 124 18.12 12.82 21.33
CA ALA A 124 19.00 11.79 20.79
C ALA A 124 18.51 10.35 21.07
N ALA A 125 17.55 10.13 21.98
CA ALA A 125 16.95 8.82 22.24
C ALA A 125 15.50 8.82 21.74
N GLY A 126 15.28 8.23 20.56
CA GLY A 126 14.00 8.24 19.84
C GLY A 126 12.78 8.05 20.73
N GLY A 127 12.02 9.13 20.94
CA GLY A 127 10.79 9.12 21.72
C GLY A 127 9.84 8.01 21.26
N LYS A 128 9.07 7.44 22.18
CA LYS A 128 8.08 6.41 21.84
C LYS A 128 6.90 7.07 21.13
N TRP A 129 6.45 6.48 20.03
CA TRP A 129 5.31 6.95 19.26
C TRP A 129 4.28 5.84 19.19
N CYS A 130 3.01 6.23 19.20
CA CYS A 130 1.89 5.32 19.12
C CYS A 130 1.06 5.61 17.88
N PHE A 131 0.70 4.58 17.14
CA PHE A 131 -0.10 4.68 15.93
C PHE A 131 -1.54 5.06 16.29
N VAL A 132 -2.03 6.18 15.74
CA VAL A 132 -3.30 6.80 16.13
C VAL A 132 -4.48 5.84 16.00
N ARG A 133 -4.58 5.10 14.88
CA ARG A 133 -5.72 4.20 14.63
C ARG A 133 -5.64 2.87 15.37
N GLY A 134 -4.44 2.46 15.77
CA GLY A 134 -4.18 1.15 16.38
C GLY A 134 -3.92 1.21 17.88
N SER A 135 -3.96 2.39 18.49
CA SER A 135 -3.74 2.57 19.93
C SER A 135 -5.02 3.02 20.63
N ALA A 136 -5.10 2.75 21.93
CA ALA A 136 -6.05 3.37 22.84
C ALA A 136 -5.83 4.89 22.92
N SER A 137 -6.61 5.60 23.73
CA SER A 137 -6.48 7.05 23.81
C SER A 137 -5.05 7.47 24.25
N PRO A 138 -4.55 8.63 23.80
CA PRO A 138 -3.23 9.13 24.22
C PRO A 138 -3.07 9.19 25.75
N ALA A 139 -4.13 9.57 26.47
CA ALA A 139 -4.12 9.65 27.93
C ALA A 139 -3.90 8.28 28.61
N GLU A 140 -4.53 7.22 28.10
CA GLU A 140 -4.36 5.86 28.64
C GLU A 140 -2.97 5.31 28.34
N SER A 141 -2.47 5.54 27.12
CA SER A 141 -1.11 5.13 26.74
C SER A 141 -0.04 5.88 27.52
N GLU A 142 -0.27 7.18 27.80
CA GLU A 142 0.63 7.98 28.63
C GLU A 142 0.66 7.48 30.07
N LYS A 143 -0.53 7.23 30.65
CA LYS A 143 -0.65 6.65 32.00
C LYS A 143 0.04 5.28 32.11
N ALA A 144 0.06 4.50 31.03
CA ALA A 144 0.73 3.21 30.97
C ALA A 144 2.24 3.28 30.65
N GLY A 145 2.77 4.44 30.22
CA GLY A 145 4.16 4.61 29.78
C GLY A 145 4.54 3.81 28.52
N LYS A 146 3.53 3.30 27.79
CA LYS A 146 3.66 2.48 26.58
C LYS A 146 2.38 2.59 25.75
N CYS A 147 2.49 2.32 24.45
CA CYS A 147 1.31 2.23 23.59
C CYS A 147 0.43 1.05 24.04
N LEU A 148 -0.83 1.33 24.31
CA LEU A 148 -1.84 0.31 24.56
C LEU A 148 -2.56 0.04 23.24
N CYS A 149 -2.43 -1.18 22.71
CA CYS A 149 -2.96 -1.46 21.39
C CYS A 149 -4.48 -1.68 21.44
N ALA A 150 -5.17 -1.08 20.48
CA ALA A 150 -6.55 -1.40 20.18
C ALA A 150 -6.66 -2.86 19.70
N SER A 151 -7.88 -3.40 19.75
CA SER A 151 -8.16 -4.75 19.25
C SER A 151 -7.66 -4.88 17.81
N ALA A 152 -7.04 -6.02 17.50
CA ALA A 152 -6.46 -6.35 16.19
C ALA A 152 -5.27 -5.48 15.73
N TYR A 153 -4.61 -4.78 16.65
CA TYR A 153 -3.33 -4.11 16.40
C TYR A 153 -2.25 -4.63 17.35
N TYR A 154 -1.02 -4.65 16.86
CA TYR A 154 0.13 -5.28 17.49
C TYR A 154 1.39 -4.44 17.29
N GLY A 155 2.47 -4.85 17.96
CA GLY A 155 3.77 -4.18 17.91
C GLY A 155 3.96 -3.13 19.01
N ALA A 156 5.19 -2.63 19.15
CA ALA A 156 5.57 -1.71 20.22
C ALA A 156 4.89 -0.32 20.11
N ASP A 157 4.55 0.08 18.88
CA ASP A 157 3.85 1.32 18.55
C ASP A 157 2.39 1.08 18.11
N CYS A 158 1.90 -0.16 18.22
CA CYS A 158 0.55 -0.57 17.85
C CYS A 158 0.16 -0.28 16.39
N GLY A 159 1.12 -0.18 15.47
CA GLY A 159 0.83 0.06 14.05
C GLY A 159 0.85 -1.17 13.15
N ILE A 160 1.01 -2.39 13.69
CA ILE A 160 0.94 -3.64 12.93
C ILE A 160 -0.49 -4.19 13.00
N PRO A 161 -1.29 -4.15 11.90
CA PRO A 161 -2.63 -4.70 11.92
C PRO A 161 -2.60 -6.24 11.95
N GLN A 162 -3.67 -6.87 12.45
CA GLN A 162 -3.81 -8.32 12.62
C GLN A 162 -3.47 -9.11 11.35
N VAL A 163 -3.94 -8.66 10.18
CA VAL A 163 -3.65 -9.31 8.89
C VAL A 163 -2.16 -9.38 8.55
N VAL A 164 -1.37 -8.40 9.01
CA VAL A 164 0.09 -8.38 8.85
C VAL A 164 0.74 -9.23 9.95
N TRP A 165 0.26 -9.10 11.18
CA TRP A 165 0.75 -9.86 12.33
C TRP A 165 0.68 -11.38 12.09
N ASN A 166 -0.44 -11.84 11.54
CA ASN A 166 -0.70 -13.25 11.24
C ASN A 166 -0.19 -13.70 9.85
N SER A 167 0.46 -12.82 9.09
CA SER A 167 1.03 -13.15 7.78
C SER A 167 2.15 -14.19 7.87
N SER A 168 2.53 -14.77 6.73
CA SER A 168 3.67 -15.70 6.64
C SER A 168 5.02 -15.03 6.96
N PHE A 169 5.06 -13.70 7.04
CA PHE A 169 6.27 -12.95 7.35
C PHE A 169 6.46 -12.72 8.86
N LEU A 170 5.40 -12.46 9.63
CA LEU A 170 5.54 -12.26 11.08
C LEU A 170 5.19 -13.52 11.88
N GLU A 171 4.34 -14.40 11.36
CA GLU A 171 3.89 -15.63 12.02
C GLU A 171 3.44 -15.40 13.47
N ALA A 172 2.65 -14.34 13.68
CA ALA A 172 2.24 -13.87 15.00
C ALA A 172 3.41 -13.59 15.95
N GLY A 173 4.49 -13.03 15.41
CA GLY A 173 5.73 -12.67 16.13
C GLY A 173 6.67 -13.84 16.39
N ARG A 174 6.41 -15.03 15.82
CA ARG A 174 7.23 -16.23 16.05
C ARG A 174 8.39 -16.36 15.06
N ARG A 175 8.32 -15.71 13.89
CA ARG A 175 9.37 -15.83 12.88
C ARG A 175 10.66 -15.18 13.37
N GLN A 176 11.70 -16.00 13.55
CA GLN A 176 13.02 -15.52 13.96
C GLN A 176 13.64 -14.65 12.85
N GLY A 177 14.28 -13.56 13.24
CA GLY A 177 14.93 -12.63 12.30
C GLY A 177 13.97 -11.71 11.53
N ALA A 178 12.65 -11.91 11.64
CA ALA A 178 11.68 -10.96 11.12
C ALA A 178 11.59 -9.75 12.05
N TRP A 179 11.95 -8.58 11.53
CA TRP A 179 11.82 -7.33 12.27
C TRP A 179 11.25 -6.27 11.35
N VAL A 180 10.33 -5.48 11.89
CA VAL A 180 9.77 -4.32 11.19
C VAL A 180 9.92 -3.10 12.07
N ARG A 181 10.22 -1.97 11.44
CA ARG A 181 10.41 -0.70 12.11
C ARG A 181 9.63 0.38 11.39
N ARG A 182 9.05 1.29 12.15
CA ARG A 182 8.43 2.49 11.63
C ARG A 182 9.47 3.35 10.90
N ARG A 183 9.13 3.80 9.69
CA ARG A 183 9.95 4.71 8.89
C ARG A 183 9.95 6.11 9.46
N VAL A 184 10.99 6.88 9.12
CA VAL A 184 11.02 8.32 9.39
C VAL A 184 10.16 9.09 8.38
N LYS A 185 10.13 8.62 7.13
CA LYS A 185 9.31 9.19 6.05
C LYS A 185 8.46 8.08 5.42
N PRO A 186 7.16 8.30 5.19
CA PRO A 186 6.33 7.36 4.45
C PRO A 186 6.90 7.06 3.05
N ARG A 187 6.70 5.83 2.60
CA ARG A 187 6.88 5.47 1.18
C ARG A 187 5.74 6.07 0.36
N ARG A 188 5.98 6.28 -0.93
CA ARG A 188 4.91 6.60 -1.87
C ARG A 188 4.25 5.30 -2.30
N LEU A 189 2.93 5.25 -2.28
CA LEU A 189 2.14 4.16 -2.81
C LEU A 189 1.56 4.55 -4.16
N ILE A 190 1.86 3.75 -5.17
CA ILE A 190 1.38 3.90 -6.55
C ILE A 190 0.49 2.70 -6.84
N SER A 191 -0.82 2.91 -6.89
CA SER A 191 -1.77 1.87 -7.29
C SER A 191 -1.76 1.77 -8.81
N VAL A 192 -1.57 0.57 -9.34
CA VAL A 192 -1.61 0.31 -10.78
C VAL A 192 -2.72 -0.70 -11.04
N ALA A 193 -3.77 -0.24 -11.71
CA ALA A 193 -4.96 -1.02 -11.99
C ALA A 193 -5.29 -1.05 -13.48
N THR A 194 -5.53 -2.25 -13.99
CA THR A 194 -6.03 -2.43 -15.36
C THR A 194 -7.56 -2.45 -15.36
N VAL A 195 -8.13 -1.65 -16.26
CA VAL A 195 -9.57 -1.61 -16.57
C VAL A 195 -9.78 -2.31 -17.90
N THR A 196 -10.60 -3.35 -17.88
CA THR A 196 -10.89 -4.20 -19.05
C THR A 196 -12.27 -3.95 -19.63
N SER A 197 -13.15 -3.30 -18.88
CA SER A 197 -14.50 -2.98 -19.33
C SER A 197 -14.99 -1.65 -18.73
N PRO A 198 -15.77 -0.83 -19.47
CA PRO A 198 -16.26 0.45 -18.97
C PRO A 198 -17.19 0.34 -17.75
N ASP A 199 -17.84 -0.82 -17.58
CA ASP A 199 -18.70 -1.10 -16.42
C ASP A 199 -17.92 -1.20 -15.10
N GLN A 200 -16.58 -1.19 -15.12
CA GLN A 200 -15.75 -1.23 -13.91
C GLN A 200 -15.51 0.15 -13.26
N LEU A 201 -16.17 1.22 -13.72
CA LEU A 201 -16.05 2.57 -13.16
C LEU A 201 -16.37 2.63 -11.67
N ASP A 202 -17.36 1.87 -11.23
CA ASP A 202 -17.76 1.88 -9.82
C ASP A 202 -16.72 1.22 -8.90
N PHE A 203 -15.94 0.27 -9.42
CA PHE A 203 -14.78 -0.25 -8.69
C PHE A 203 -13.65 0.78 -8.61
N LEU A 204 -13.43 1.56 -9.66
CA LEU A 204 -12.49 2.67 -9.62
C LEU A 204 -12.93 3.73 -8.58
N ARG A 205 -14.22 4.11 -8.58
CA ARG A 205 -14.80 5.01 -7.57
C ARG A 205 -14.62 4.45 -6.15
N LEU A 206 -14.88 3.16 -5.96
CA LEU A 206 -14.68 2.47 -4.68
C LEU A 206 -13.22 2.53 -4.24
N GLN A 207 -12.29 2.16 -5.10
CA GLN A 207 -10.86 2.18 -4.77
C GLN A 207 -10.38 3.59 -4.45
N MET A 208 -10.76 4.59 -5.25
CA MET A 208 -10.36 5.97 -4.99
C MET A 208 -10.93 6.50 -3.68
N ALA A 209 -12.19 6.23 -3.38
CA ALA A 209 -12.80 6.68 -2.13
C ALA A 209 -12.23 5.94 -0.91
N TYR A 210 -11.96 4.64 -1.03
CA TYR A 210 -11.46 3.82 0.08
C TYR A 210 -9.95 3.97 0.31
N LEU A 211 -9.15 3.99 -0.76
CA LEU A 211 -7.69 4.01 -0.71
C LEU A 211 -7.10 5.42 -0.89
N GLY A 212 -7.87 6.40 -1.35
CA GLY A 212 -7.42 7.78 -1.59
C GLY A 212 -6.71 8.46 -0.40
N PRO A 213 -7.07 8.19 0.87
CA PRO A 213 -6.31 8.72 2.01
C PRO A 213 -4.89 8.14 2.18
N ILE A 214 -4.55 7.07 1.47
CA ILE A 214 -3.33 6.28 1.69
C ILE A 214 -2.49 6.18 0.41
N VAL A 215 -3.14 6.02 -0.75
CA VAL A 215 -2.52 5.94 -2.08
C VAL A 215 -2.22 7.34 -2.59
N ASP A 216 -1.00 7.55 -3.05
CA ASP A 216 -0.53 8.85 -3.50
C ASP A 216 -0.83 9.08 -4.99
N VAL A 217 -0.77 8.01 -5.81
CA VAL A 217 -1.03 8.05 -7.25
C VAL A 217 -1.80 6.81 -7.69
N PHE A 218 -2.83 7.00 -8.52
CA PHE A 218 -3.59 5.94 -9.18
C PHE A 218 -3.26 5.92 -10.67
N VAL A 219 -2.64 4.84 -11.14
CA VAL A 219 -2.33 4.60 -12.54
C VAL A 219 -3.40 3.68 -13.12
N ILE A 220 -4.21 4.22 -14.03
CA ILE A 220 -5.36 3.54 -14.62
C ILE A 220 -5.03 3.15 -16.05
N ALA A 221 -4.78 1.86 -16.25
CA ALA A 221 -4.47 1.29 -17.56
C ALA A 221 -5.75 0.82 -18.24
N ASP A 222 -6.19 1.51 -19.29
CA ASP A 222 -7.49 1.28 -19.93
C ASP A 222 -7.33 0.57 -21.27
N THR A 223 -7.79 -0.68 -21.36
CA THR A 223 -7.81 -1.43 -22.63
C THR A 223 -8.98 -1.04 -23.53
N THR A 224 -10.00 -0.38 -22.98
CA THR A 224 -11.25 -0.05 -23.68
C THR A 224 -11.14 1.27 -24.45
N ASN A 225 -10.24 2.17 -24.02
CA ASN A 225 -10.11 3.55 -24.47
C ASN A 225 -11.39 4.39 -24.32
N ARG A 226 -12.33 3.95 -23.48
CA ARG A 226 -13.61 4.62 -23.21
C ARG A 226 -13.67 5.19 -21.80
N MET A 227 -12.74 4.79 -20.93
CA MET A 227 -12.78 5.14 -19.51
C MET A 227 -12.38 6.58 -19.24
N LEU A 228 -11.60 7.21 -20.12
CA LEU A 228 -11.13 8.59 -19.90
C LEU A 228 -12.27 9.59 -19.68
N ALA A 229 -13.29 9.56 -20.55
CA ALA A 229 -14.44 10.46 -20.45
C ALA A 229 -15.25 10.21 -19.17
N GLU A 230 -15.35 8.94 -18.76
CA GLU A 230 -16.02 8.53 -17.53
C GLU A 230 -15.27 9.00 -16.28
N ILE A 231 -13.95 8.86 -16.26
CA ILE A 231 -13.08 9.37 -15.19
C ILE A 231 -13.20 10.91 -15.12
N GLN A 232 -13.14 11.59 -16.26
CA GLN A 232 -13.31 13.05 -16.31
C GLN A 232 -14.66 13.49 -15.76
N ARG A 233 -15.74 12.78 -16.10
CA ARG A 233 -17.08 13.10 -15.58
C ARG A 233 -17.19 12.81 -14.09
N ALA A 234 -16.62 11.71 -13.62
CA ALA A 234 -16.74 11.26 -12.23
C ALA A 234 -15.84 12.06 -11.26
N PHE A 235 -14.63 12.41 -11.69
CA PHE A 235 -13.59 12.98 -10.83
C PHE A 235 -13.15 14.38 -11.25
N GLY A 236 -13.45 14.82 -12.48
CA GLY A 236 -13.02 16.11 -12.99
C GLY A 236 -13.40 17.27 -12.06
N GLY A 237 -12.44 18.15 -11.81
CA GLY A 237 -12.59 19.27 -10.87
C GLY A 237 -12.43 18.91 -9.39
N ARG A 238 -12.14 17.65 -9.04
CA ARG A 238 -11.80 17.22 -7.67
C ARG A 238 -10.29 17.11 -7.49
N ASP A 239 -9.80 17.35 -6.28
CA ASP A 239 -8.38 17.20 -5.94
C ASP A 239 -7.85 15.78 -6.22
N ASP A 240 -8.70 14.77 -6.07
CA ASP A 240 -8.36 13.37 -6.34
C ASP A 240 -8.04 13.11 -7.81
N TYR A 241 -8.59 13.91 -8.73
CA TYR A 241 -8.36 13.77 -10.17
C TYR A 241 -6.90 14.04 -10.55
N ALA A 242 -6.22 14.95 -9.85
CA ALA A 242 -4.81 15.26 -10.06
C ALA A 242 -3.88 14.08 -9.71
N ARG A 243 -4.38 13.09 -8.96
CA ARG A 243 -3.64 11.87 -8.59
C ARG A 243 -3.83 10.73 -9.59
N ILE A 244 -4.63 10.92 -10.63
CA ILE A 244 -4.90 9.90 -11.64
C ILE A 244 -3.97 10.07 -12.84
N VAL A 245 -3.20 9.03 -13.12
CA VAL A 245 -2.42 8.87 -14.36
C VAL A 245 -3.16 7.88 -15.26
N TYR A 246 -3.78 8.40 -16.31
CA TYR A 246 -4.48 7.57 -17.27
C TYR A 246 -3.52 7.06 -18.36
N LEU A 247 -3.46 5.74 -18.53
CA LEU A 247 -2.67 5.05 -19.53
C LEU A 247 -3.59 4.34 -20.53
N PRO A 248 -3.89 4.94 -21.69
CA PRO A 248 -4.66 4.26 -22.71
C PRO A 248 -3.80 3.17 -23.33
N LEU A 249 -4.21 1.90 -23.20
CA LEU A 249 -3.55 0.77 -23.85
C LEU A 249 -4.02 0.66 -25.31
N LYS A 250 -3.96 1.78 -26.06
CA LYS A 250 -4.25 1.83 -27.49
C LYS A 250 -3.32 0.87 -28.22
N ASP A 251 -3.83 0.29 -29.30
CA ASP A 251 -2.98 -0.28 -30.34
C ASP A 251 -2.10 -1.44 -29.87
N VAL A 252 -2.72 -2.45 -29.26
CA VAL A 252 -2.27 -3.85 -29.44
C VAL A 252 -2.49 -4.21 -30.92
N LYS A 253 -1.71 -3.58 -31.82
CA LYS A 253 -1.81 -3.75 -33.29
C LYS A 253 -1.38 -5.14 -33.71
N GLU A 254 -0.50 -5.76 -32.92
CA GLU A 254 -0.10 -7.13 -33.11
C GLU A 254 -0.94 -8.06 -32.23
N PRO A 255 -1.62 -9.07 -32.81
CA PRO A 255 -2.44 -10.01 -32.06
C PRO A 255 -1.65 -10.87 -31.05
N SER A 256 -0.32 -10.85 -31.11
CA SER A 256 0.61 -11.53 -30.20
C SER A 256 0.95 -10.72 -28.93
N THR A 257 0.75 -9.40 -28.93
CA THR A 257 1.18 -8.54 -27.83
C THR A 257 0.13 -8.56 -26.72
N ARG A 258 0.53 -8.90 -25.49
CA ARG A 258 -0.42 -8.94 -24.38
C ARG A 258 -0.60 -7.53 -23.79
N PRO A 259 -1.80 -7.13 -23.34
CA PRO A 259 -2.03 -5.82 -22.72
C PRO A 259 -1.07 -5.49 -21.58
N GLU A 260 -0.62 -6.51 -20.83
CA GLU A 260 0.35 -6.36 -19.74
C GLU A 260 1.73 -5.94 -20.26
N ASP A 261 2.13 -6.42 -21.44
CA ASP A 261 3.41 -6.07 -22.06
C ASP A 261 3.38 -4.60 -22.53
N VAL A 262 2.23 -4.14 -23.07
CA VAL A 262 2.01 -2.73 -23.43
C VAL A 262 1.96 -1.83 -22.20
N LEU A 263 1.24 -2.26 -21.16
CA LEU A 263 1.17 -1.54 -19.88
C LEU A 263 2.57 -1.34 -19.30
N GLN A 264 3.39 -2.38 -19.23
CA GLN A 264 4.75 -2.26 -18.75
C GLN A 264 5.54 -1.21 -19.55
N LEU A 265 5.48 -1.27 -20.89
CA LEU A 265 6.20 -0.33 -21.74
C LEU A 265 5.72 1.11 -21.54
N LEU A 266 4.40 1.33 -21.49
CA LEU A 266 3.83 2.67 -21.31
C LEU A 266 4.09 3.20 -19.91
N PHE A 267 3.93 2.38 -18.87
CA PHE A 267 4.15 2.76 -17.48
C PHE A 267 5.51 3.43 -17.29
N TRP A 268 6.60 2.78 -17.74
CA TRP A 268 7.95 3.30 -17.58
C TRP A 268 8.28 4.49 -18.49
N LYS A 269 7.53 4.71 -19.57
CA LYS A 269 7.68 5.88 -20.45
C LYS A 269 6.89 7.10 -19.96
N ARG A 270 5.81 6.85 -19.22
CA ARG A 270 4.80 7.86 -18.87
C ARG A 270 4.98 8.38 -17.46
N LEU A 271 5.76 7.70 -16.62
CA LEU A 271 6.01 8.09 -15.24
C LEU A 271 7.49 8.36 -15.04
N SER A 272 7.82 9.43 -14.33
CA SER A 272 9.18 9.80 -13.94
C SER A 272 9.30 10.10 -12.45
N ASP A 273 10.52 10.37 -12.00
CA ASP A 273 10.84 10.77 -10.61
C ASP A 273 10.50 9.71 -9.57
N PHE A 274 10.69 8.44 -9.96
CA PHE A 274 10.60 7.32 -9.03
C PHE A 274 11.67 7.41 -7.95
N ARG A 275 11.25 7.15 -6.70
CA ARG A 275 12.17 6.83 -5.61
C ARG A 275 12.38 5.32 -5.59
N LEU A 276 13.58 4.90 -5.19
CA LEU A 276 13.88 3.48 -5.03
C LEU A 276 12.93 2.75 -4.06
N ASP A 277 12.40 3.47 -3.07
CA ASP A 277 11.47 2.93 -2.07
C ASP A 277 9.99 3.18 -2.38
N ASP A 278 9.64 3.70 -3.57
CA ASP A 278 8.24 3.75 -4.02
C ASP A 278 7.69 2.34 -4.11
N LEU A 279 6.49 2.11 -3.58
CA LEU A 279 5.81 0.83 -3.65
C LEU A 279 4.73 0.87 -4.73
N LEU A 280 4.81 -0.06 -5.66
CA LEU A 280 3.81 -0.26 -6.70
C LEU A 280 2.88 -1.37 -6.24
N VAL A 281 1.59 -1.07 -6.14
CA VAL A 281 0.52 -2.02 -5.84
C VAL A 281 -0.10 -2.43 -7.17
N TRP A 282 0.26 -3.62 -7.65
CA TRP A 282 -0.24 -4.19 -8.90
C TRP A 282 -1.49 -5.01 -8.64
N SER A 283 -2.62 -4.62 -9.21
CA SER A 283 -3.87 -5.35 -9.07
C SER A 283 -4.81 -5.14 -10.28
N ASP A 284 -5.88 -5.92 -10.38
CA ASP A 284 -6.99 -5.58 -11.26
C ASP A 284 -7.87 -4.49 -10.61
N VAL A 285 -8.68 -3.77 -11.40
CA VAL A 285 -9.57 -2.73 -10.85
C VAL A 285 -10.66 -3.33 -9.92
N SER A 286 -11.04 -4.60 -10.12
CA SER A 286 -11.99 -5.31 -9.25
C SER A 286 -11.39 -5.78 -7.92
N THR A 287 -10.08 -5.64 -7.74
CA THR A 287 -9.36 -5.98 -6.53
C THR A 287 -9.29 -4.73 -5.67
N VAL A 288 -9.82 -4.82 -4.46
CA VAL A 288 -9.75 -3.76 -3.45
C VAL A 288 -8.84 -4.26 -2.32
N PRO A 289 -7.55 -3.89 -2.32
CA PRO A 289 -6.66 -4.17 -1.20
C PRO A 289 -7.18 -3.58 0.11
N LEU A 290 -6.89 -4.23 1.22
CA LEU A 290 -7.22 -3.71 2.54
C LEU A 290 -6.35 -2.48 2.87
N ALA A 291 -7.00 -1.36 3.20
CA ALA A 291 -6.36 -0.07 3.43
C ALA A 291 -5.29 -0.13 4.53
N GLU A 292 -5.59 -0.80 5.64
CA GLU A 292 -4.69 -0.94 6.80
C GLU A 292 -3.43 -1.74 6.45
N ALA A 293 -3.56 -2.74 5.57
CA ALA A 293 -2.44 -3.54 5.06
C ALA A 293 -1.51 -2.68 4.20
N LEU A 294 -2.05 -1.91 3.26
CA LEU A 294 -1.24 -1.00 2.44
C LEU A 294 -0.61 0.13 3.27
N LEU A 295 -1.34 0.65 4.25
CA LEU A 295 -0.82 1.66 5.17
C LEU A 295 0.36 1.14 5.98
N PHE A 296 0.32 -0.12 6.44
CA PHE A 296 1.48 -0.76 7.06
C PHE A 296 2.69 -0.78 6.10
N LEU A 297 2.52 -1.22 4.86
CA LEU A 297 3.61 -1.26 3.87
C LEU A 297 4.18 0.16 3.58
N LYS A 298 3.34 1.19 3.64
CA LYS A 298 3.74 2.59 3.49
C LYS A 298 4.57 3.11 4.66
N LEU A 299 4.21 2.76 5.89
CA LEU A 299 4.75 3.33 7.12
C LEU A 299 5.91 2.55 7.74
N TYR A 300 6.09 1.27 7.36
CA TYR A 300 7.11 0.40 7.94
C TYR A 300 8.20 0.01 6.94
N GLU A 301 9.35 -0.39 7.47
CA GLU A 301 10.46 -1.01 6.77
C GLU A 301 10.92 -2.28 7.48
N GLY A 302 11.79 -3.05 6.84
CA GLY A 302 12.30 -4.33 7.36
C GLY A 302 11.54 -5.56 6.86
N PHE A 303 10.38 -5.37 6.22
CA PHE A 303 9.73 -6.45 5.50
C PHE A 303 10.45 -6.76 4.18
N SER A 304 10.38 -8.03 3.79
CA SER A 304 10.97 -8.55 2.55
C SER A 304 10.03 -8.34 1.36
N GLU A 305 10.51 -8.49 0.13
CA GLU A 305 9.73 -8.25 -1.09
C GLU A 305 9.92 -9.38 -2.12
N PRO A 306 8.98 -9.58 -3.07
CA PRO A 306 7.65 -8.95 -3.21
C PRO A 306 6.62 -9.40 -2.16
N VAL A 307 5.57 -8.60 -1.93
CA VAL A 307 4.47 -8.93 -1.03
C VAL A 307 3.25 -9.35 -1.85
N TYR A 308 2.78 -10.60 -1.72
CA TYR A 308 1.61 -11.09 -2.42
C TYR A 308 0.35 -10.90 -1.58
N LEU A 309 -0.71 -10.33 -2.16
CA LEU A 309 -1.95 -10.08 -1.44
C LEU A 309 -2.88 -11.29 -1.57
N ASN A 310 -3.13 -11.97 -0.45
CA ASN A 310 -4.16 -12.99 -0.37
C ASN A 310 -5.55 -12.34 -0.21
N VAL A 311 -6.20 -12.13 -1.34
CA VAL A 311 -7.52 -11.48 -1.41
C VAL A 311 -8.65 -12.51 -1.40
N ARG A 312 -9.77 -12.16 -0.76
CA ARG A 312 -10.98 -12.98 -0.80
C ARG A 312 -11.67 -12.82 -2.14
N GLU A 313 -11.86 -13.93 -2.84
CA GLU A 313 -12.72 -13.94 -4.02
C GLU A 313 -14.17 -13.79 -3.59
N VAL A 314 -14.78 -12.70 -4.04
CA VAL A 314 -16.21 -12.44 -3.88
C VAL A 314 -16.86 -12.42 -5.25
N ALA A 315 -18.16 -12.67 -5.28
CA ALA A 315 -18.95 -12.70 -6.49
C ALA A 315 -20.25 -11.95 -6.24
N TYR A 316 -20.78 -11.32 -7.29
CA TYR A 316 -22.13 -10.77 -7.26
C TYR A 316 -22.38 -9.82 -6.07
N SER A 317 -21.57 -8.74 -6.03
CA SER A 317 -21.29 -7.84 -4.90
C SER A 317 -20.38 -8.46 -3.82
N PHE A 318 -20.22 -7.82 -2.65
CA PHE A 318 -19.44 -8.36 -1.53
C PHE A 318 -20.21 -9.44 -0.73
N LEU A 319 -21.26 -10.01 -1.33
CA LEU A 319 -22.27 -10.85 -0.69
C LEU A 319 -21.99 -12.35 -0.75
N TRP A 320 -21.43 -12.79 -1.86
CA TRP A 320 -21.29 -14.20 -2.17
C TRP A 320 -19.83 -14.53 -2.41
N GLU A 321 -19.47 -15.77 -2.10
CA GLU A 321 -18.20 -16.34 -2.51
C GLU A 321 -18.46 -17.56 -3.40
N PRO A 322 -17.62 -17.81 -4.41
CA PRO A 322 -17.70 -19.01 -5.21
C PRO A 322 -17.62 -20.26 -4.32
N LYS A 323 -18.47 -21.25 -4.57
CA LYS A 323 -18.31 -22.59 -4.01
C LYS A 323 -17.11 -23.22 -4.72
N ARG A 324 -15.94 -23.14 -4.09
CA ARG A 324 -14.77 -23.84 -4.59
C ARG A 324 -14.98 -25.35 -4.42
N ASP A 325 -14.88 -26.08 -5.52
CA ASP A 325 -14.65 -27.51 -5.45
C ASP A 325 -13.19 -27.72 -5.01
N PRO A 326 -12.92 -28.33 -3.83
CA PRO A 326 -11.56 -28.55 -3.36
C PRO A 326 -10.72 -29.44 -4.30
N SER A 327 -11.34 -30.15 -5.24
CA SER A 327 -10.65 -30.94 -6.28
C SER A 327 -10.20 -30.12 -7.49
N VAL A 328 -10.82 -28.95 -7.74
CA VAL A 328 -10.44 -28.04 -8.81
C VAL A 328 -9.36 -27.11 -8.28
N LYS A 329 -8.10 -27.54 -8.40
CA LYS A 329 -6.97 -26.60 -8.42
C LYS A 329 -7.16 -25.76 -9.67
N SER A 330 -7.77 -24.59 -9.53
CA SER A 330 -7.86 -23.63 -10.63
C SER A 330 -6.45 -23.40 -11.15
N ALA A 331 -6.16 -23.93 -12.34
CA ALA A 331 -4.95 -23.66 -13.12
C ALA A 331 -5.00 -22.22 -13.69
N GLN A 332 -5.56 -21.29 -12.92
CA GLN A 332 -5.73 -19.90 -13.29
C GLN A 332 -4.48 -19.16 -12.85
N LYS A 333 -3.58 -19.05 -13.84
CA LYS A 333 -2.37 -18.23 -13.95
C LYS A 333 -2.03 -17.34 -12.73
N GLN A 334 -0.88 -17.66 -12.16
CA GLN A 334 -0.23 -17.13 -10.95
C GLN A 334 0.19 -15.64 -11.00
N THR A 335 -0.72 -14.72 -11.30
CA THR A 335 -0.43 -13.29 -11.09
C THR A 335 -1.52 -12.67 -10.22
N GLY A 336 -1.60 -13.15 -8.98
CA GLY A 336 -2.38 -12.48 -7.95
C GLY A 336 -1.82 -11.07 -7.68
N PRO A 337 -2.63 -10.19 -7.08
CA PRO A 337 -2.20 -8.84 -6.75
C PRO A 337 -0.96 -8.86 -5.85
N PHE A 338 -0.03 -7.96 -6.10
CA PHE A 338 1.23 -7.90 -5.36
C PHE A 338 1.73 -6.47 -5.17
N VAL A 339 2.63 -6.29 -4.21
CA VAL A 339 3.30 -5.03 -3.91
C VAL A 339 4.80 -5.23 -4.01
N SER A 340 5.46 -4.35 -4.74
CA SER A 340 6.92 -4.36 -4.87
C SER A 340 7.48 -2.95 -5.02
N SER A 341 8.67 -2.73 -4.47
CA SER A 341 9.37 -1.46 -4.60
C SER A 341 9.91 -1.25 -6.01
N PHE A 342 10.05 0.01 -6.38
CA PHE A 342 10.70 0.38 -7.63
C PHE A 342 12.14 -0.14 -7.70
N ALA A 343 12.88 -0.23 -6.59
CA ALA A 343 14.21 -0.82 -6.56
C ALA A 343 14.22 -2.29 -7.01
N VAL A 344 13.31 -3.12 -6.48
CA VAL A 344 13.20 -4.53 -6.91
C VAL A 344 12.86 -4.60 -8.39
N LEU A 345 11.89 -3.79 -8.85
CA LEU A 345 11.45 -3.82 -10.24
C LEU A 345 12.51 -3.31 -11.22
N SER A 346 13.23 -2.24 -10.90
CA SER A 346 14.21 -1.64 -11.81
C SER A 346 15.56 -2.37 -11.76
N VAL A 347 16.03 -2.78 -10.58
CA VAL A 347 17.38 -3.37 -10.40
C VAL A 347 17.35 -4.88 -10.60
N LEU A 348 16.44 -5.60 -9.94
CA LEU A 348 16.37 -7.06 -10.07
C LEU A 348 15.63 -7.49 -11.32
N CYS A 349 14.52 -6.81 -11.61
CA CYS A 349 13.67 -7.22 -12.72
C CYS A 349 13.91 -6.46 -14.02
N HIS A 350 14.83 -5.50 -14.06
CA HIS A 350 15.11 -4.72 -15.27
C HIS A 350 13.83 -4.18 -15.93
N TYR A 351 12.93 -3.63 -15.10
CA TYR A 351 11.63 -3.09 -15.50
C TYR A 351 10.61 -4.12 -15.99
N ASN A 352 10.90 -5.43 -15.89
CA ASN A 352 9.95 -6.51 -16.17
C ASN A 352 9.06 -6.80 -14.95
N LEU A 353 7.79 -6.44 -15.04
CA LEU A 353 6.86 -6.56 -13.91
C LEU A 353 6.52 -8.00 -13.57
N SER A 354 6.41 -8.87 -14.58
CA SER A 354 6.13 -10.30 -14.37
C SER A 354 7.24 -11.00 -13.59
N CYS A 355 8.45 -10.43 -13.55
CA CYS A 355 9.56 -10.99 -12.80
C CYS A 355 9.36 -10.92 -11.27
N ALA A 356 8.51 -10.02 -10.77
CA ALA A 356 8.11 -9.96 -9.36
C ALA A 356 6.98 -10.93 -8.98
N THR A 357 6.51 -11.77 -9.92
CA THR A 357 5.46 -12.76 -9.66
C THR A 357 6.04 -14.17 -9.52
N PRO A 358 5.40 -15.08 -8.77
CA PRO A 358 5.78 -16.48 -8.73
C PRO A 358 5.52 -17.15 -10.09
N PRO A 359 6.34 -18.13 -10.50
CA PRO A 359 7.49 -18.68 -9.78
C PRO A 359 8.80 -17.89 -10.01
N VAL A 360 8.79 -16.86 -10.87
CA VAL A 360 10.01 -16.16 -11.31
C VAL A 360 10.75 -15.52 -10.13
N ALA A 361 10.04 -14.79 -9.27
CA ALA A 361 10.64 -14.15 -8.11
C ALA A 361 11.24 -15.16 -7.11
N ALA A 362 10.68 -16.37 -7.02
CA ALA A 362 11.18 -17.44 -6.16
C ALA A 362 12.44 -18.13 -6.74
N ALA A 363 12.71 -17.95 -8.03
CA ALA A 363 13.81 -18.59 -8.75
C ALA A 363 15.03 -17.68 -8.92
N PHE A 364 15.09 -16.52 -8.24
CA PHE A 364 16.25 -15.64 -8.33
C PHE A 364 17.52 -16.32 -7.78
N PRO A 365 18.66 -16.21 -8.49
CA PRO A 365 19.93 -16.75 -8.00
C PRO A 365 20.33 -16.13 -6.65
N PRO A 366 20.80 -16.92 -5.66
CA PRO A 366 21.20 -16.40 -4.34
C PRO A 366 22.22 -15.27 -4.42
N THR A 367 23.19 -15.36 -5.32
CA THR A 367 24.22 -14.33 -5.54
C THR A 367 23.62 -12.99 -5.97
N LYS A 368 22.53 -13.01 -6.76
CA LYS A 368 21.82 -11.80 -7.18
C LYS A 368 21.09 -11.16 -6.00
N LEU A 369 20.47 -11.98 -5.15
CA LEU A 369 19.76 -11.54 -3.95
C LEU A 369 20.72 -10.97 -2.90
N GLU A 370 21.85 -11.62 -2.66
CA GLU A 370 22.90 -11.15 -1.76
C GLU A 370 23.49 -9.81 -2.23
N ASN A 371 23.77 -9.69 -3.53
CA ASN A 371 24.25 -8.45 -4.11
C ASN A 371 23.23 -7.32 -3.95
N PHE A 372 21.95 -7.59 -4.19
CA PHE A 372 20.89 -6.60 -3.97
C PHE A 372 20.82 -6.18 -2.51
N ALA A 373 20.78 -7.13 -1.58
CA ALA A 373 20.74 -6.86 -0.14
C ALA A 373 21.95 -6.04 0.33
N LYS A 374 23.14 -6.32 -0.20
CA LYS A 374 24.37 -5.57 0.11
C LYS A 374 24.31 -4.11 -0.32
N HIS A 375 23.73 -3.82 -1.49
CA HIS A 375 23.71 -2.46 -2.04
C HIS A 375 22.50 -1.64 -1.61
N HIS A 376 21.37 -2.29 -1.31
CA HIS A 376 20.11 -1.61 -0.98
C HIS A 376 19.71 -1.74 0.49
N GLY A 377 20.19 -2.74 1.21
CA GLY A 377 20.04 -2.86 2.67
C GLY A 377 18.85 -3.69 3.15
N TRP A 378 18.15 -4.41 2.27
CA TRP A 378 17.11 -5.38 2.67
C TRP A 378 17.09 -6.64 1.82
N THR A 379 16.59 -7.74 2.39
CA THR A 379 16.50 -9.04 1.75
C THR A 379 15.31 -9.12 0.80
N VAL A 380 15.43 -9.96 -0.23
CA VAL A 380 14.37 -10.22 -1.21
C VAL A 380 13.99 -11.69 -1.11
N GLU A 381 12.84 -11.91 -0.49
CA GLU A 381 12.19 -13.18 -0.19
C GLU A 381 10.69 -12.90 -0.20
N GLY A 382 9.99 -13.43 -1.20
CA GLY A 382 8.56 -13.17 -1.35
C GLY A 382 7.72 -13.80 -0.24
N TRP A 383 6.65 -13.13 0.18
CA TRP A 383 5.75 -13.63 1.23
C TRP A 383 4.30 -13.19 0.98
N SER A 384 3.35 -13.83 1.65
CA SER A 384 1.93 -13.59 1.46
C SER A 384 1.33 -12.81 2.63
N LEU A 385 0.65 -11.72 2.31
CA LEU A 385 -0.11 -10.90 3.23
C LEU A 385 -1.55 -11.41 3.33
N GLY A 386 -1.99 -11.70 4.54
CA GLY A 386 -3.32 -12.27 4.81
C GLY A 386 -3.43 -13.76 4.55
N SER A 387 -4.61 -14.29 4.85
CA SER A 387 -4.99 -15.71 4.74
C SER A 387 -6.43 -15.83 4.25
N SER A 388 -6.92 -17.05 4.04
CA SER A 388 -8.33 -17.26 3.69
C SER A 388 -9.30 -16.80 4.79
N ALA A 389 -8.88 -16.89 6.06
CA ALA A 389 -9.67 -16.45 7.21
C ALA A 389 -9.55 -14.93 7.44
N GLU A 390 -8.38 -14.36 7.17
CA GLU A 390 -8.06 -12.94 7.36
C GLU A 390 -7.49 -12.38 6.05
N PRO A 391 -8.35 -12.12 5.04
CA PRO A 391 -7.88 -11.70 3.74
C PRO A 391 -7.27 -10.30 3.78
N SER A 392 -6.29 -10.04 2.91
CA SER A 392 -5.66 -8.71 2.75
C SER A 392 -6.37 -7.83 1.72
N GLY A 393 -7.62 -8.15 1.41
CA GLY A 393 -8.48 -7.41 0.50
C GLY A 393 -9.54 -8.32 -0.13
N TRP A 394 -10.19 -7.82 -1.15
CA TRP A 394 -11.25 -8.50 -1.88
C TRP A 394 -10.98 -8.45 -3.37
N ASN A 395 -11.41 -9.45 -4.12
CA ASN A 395 -11.42 -9.42 -5.57
C ASN A 395 -12.79 -9.85 -6.08
N CYS A 396 -13.43 -8.98 -6.87
CA CYS A 396 -14.73 -9.25 -7.45
C CYS A 396 -14.75 -9.22 -8.98
N GLN A 397 -14.05 -10.15 -9.63
CA GLN A 397 -14.06 -10.26 -11.10
C GLN A 397 -15.48 -10.52 -11.67
N ASN A 398 -16.35 -11.16 -10.89
CA ASN A 398 -17.72 -11.52 -11.29
C ASN A 398 -18.79 -10.67 -10.58
N CYS A 399 -18.46 -9.45 -10.14
CA CYS A 399 -19.46 -8.57 -9.53
C CYS A 399 -20.48 -8.04 -10.55
N VAL A 400 -21.70 -7.83 -10.07
CA VAL A 400 -22.67 -7.01 -10.82
C VAL A 400 -22.18 -5.58 -10.79
N VAL A 401 -22.01 -5.01 -11.96
CA VAL A 401 -21.65 -3.62 -12.14
C VAL A 401 -22.67 -2.97 -13.06
N PHE A 402 -23.00 -1.72 -12.75
CA PHE A 402 -23.94 -0.92 -13.51
C PHE A 402 -23.14 0.10 -14.32
N PRO A 403 -23.37 0.23 -15.64
CA PRO A 403 -22.66 1.22 -16.45
C PRO A 403 -22.79 2.65 -15.91
N ASP A 404 -23.93 2.96 -15.28
CA ASP A 404 -24.12 4.20 -14.53
C ASP A 404 -24.97 3.94 -13.27
N SER A 405 -24.36 3.35 -12.25
CA SER A 405 -25.03 3.12 -10.96
C SER A 405 -25.59 4.39 -10.32
N ALA A 406 -25.02 5.57 -10.62
CA ALA A 406 -25.52 6.82 -10.10
C ALA A 406 -26.87 7.21 -10.73
N SER A 407 -27.11 6.82 -11.99
CA SER A 407 -28.42 6.96 -12.64
C SER A 407 -29.46 5.95 -12.17
N GLU A 408 -29.03 4.69 -11.97
CA GLU A 408 -29.91 3.59 -11.56
C GLU A 408 -30.23 3.68 -10.06
N PHE A 409 -29.28 4.20 -9.28
CA PHE A 409 -29.43 4.39 -7.85
C PHE A 409 -28.87 5.74 -7.34
N PRO A 410 -29.58 6.85 -7.62
CA PRO A 410 -29.13 8.17 -7.22
C PRO A 410 -29.03 8.35 -5.69
N GLU A 411 -28.11 9.19 -5.21
CA GLU A 411 -27.78 9.31 -3.78
C GLU A 411 -28.99 9.74 -2.90
N ASN A 412 -29.94 10.49 -3.44
CA ASN A 412 -31.17 10.89 -2.76
C ASN A 412 -32.14 9.72 -2.46
N TYR A 413 -32.00 8.58 -3.16
CA TYR A 413 -32.79 7.37 -2.89
C TYR A 413 -32.40 6.67 -1.57
N MET A 414 -31.25 7.02 -1.00
CA MET A 414 -30.67 6.38 0.18
C MET A 414 -31.08 6.98 1.53
N ASN A 415 -31.77 8.13 1.54
CA ASN A 415 -32.35 8.73 2.76
C ASN A 415 -33.62 7.99 3.27
N GLY A 416 -33.79 6.72 2.90
CA GLY A 416 -34.82 5.83 3.46
C GLY A 416 -36.25 6.04 2.96
N THR A 417 -36.48 6.91 1.97
CA THR A 417 -37.85 7.31 1.58
C THR A 417 -38.31 6.84 0.20
N GLN A 418 -37.45 6.33 -0.70
CA GLN A 418 -37.88 6.11 -2.11
C GLN A 418 -37.58 4.74 -2.75
N VAL A 419 -36.62 3.92 -2.29
CA VAL A 419 -36.49 2.53 -2.79
C VAL A 419 -36.91 1.54 -1.73
N THR A 420 -38.01 0.85 -2.00
CA THR A 420 -38.47 -0.23 -1.14
C THR A 420 -37.51 -1.42 -1.24
N LYS A 421 -37.32 -2.15 -0.13
CA LYS A 421 -36.51 -3.41 -0.12
C LYS A 421 -36.92 -4.39 -1.24
N PRO A 422 -38.21 -4.53 -1.60
CA PRO A 422 -38.65 -5.34 -2.74
C PRO A 422 -38.17 -4.86 -4.11
N GLU A 423 -38.28 -3.57 -4.44
CA GLU A 423 -37.83 -3.03 -5.74
C GLU A 423 -36.34 -3.24 -5.96
N TRP A 424 -35.55 -3.02 -4.91
CA TRP A 424 -34.12 -3.30 -4.94
C TRP A 424 -33.83 -4.79 -5.20
N LEU A 425 -34.52 -5.68 -4.49
CA LEU A 425 -34.31 -7.11 -4.60
C LEU A 425 -34.68 -7.60 -6.01
N ASP A 426 -35.72 -7.02 -6.61
CA ASP A 426 -36.12 -7.31 -7.98
C ASP A 426 -35.04 -6.88 -8.99
N VAL A 427 -34.56 -5.64 -8.91
CA VAL A 427 -33.48 -5.14 -9.79
C VAL A 427 -32.23 -5.99 -9.67
N LEU A 428 -31.79 -6.28 -8.43
CA LEU A 428 -30.61 -7.12 -8.20
C LEU A 428 -30.85 -8.53 -8.75
N THR A 429 -31.98 -9.16 -8.44
CA THR A 429 -32.27 -10.55 -8.88
C THR A 429 -32.31 -10.64 -10.40
N ARG A 430 -32.92 -9.66 -11.07
CA ARG A 430 -32.93 -9.57 -12.53
C ARG A 430 -31.51 -9.45 -13.09
N LYS A 431 -30.69 -8.55 -12.55
CA LYS A 431 -29.30 -8.34 -13.00
C LYS A 431 -28.41 -9.55 -12.75
N LEU A 432 -28.60 -10.23 -11.63
CA LEU A 432 -27.95 -11.49 -11.32
C LEU A 432 -28.34 -12.54 -12.37
N SER A 433 -29.64 -12.68 -12.67
CA SER A 433 -30.12 -13.62 -13.69
C SER A 433 -29.56 -13.30 -15.08
N GLU A 434 -29.49 -12.03 -15.48
CA GLU A 434 -28.88 -11.57 -16.75
C GLU A 434 -27.41 -11.99 -16.87
N ARG A 435 -26.68 -12.05 -15.75
CA ARG A 435 -25.27 -12.48 -15.68
C ARG A 435 -25.09 -14.00 -15.49
N GLY A 436 -26.16 -14.78 -15.57
CA GLY A 436 -26.10 -16.23 -15.38
C GLY A 436 -25.87 -16.66 -13.93
N PHE A 437 -26.23 -15.81 -12.95
CA PHE A 437 -26.11 -16.14 -11.54
C PHE A 437 -26.84 -17.43 -11.19
N SER A 438 -26.14 -18.30 -10.49
CA SER A 438 -26.69 -19.55 -9.99
C SER A 438 -26.31 -19.72 -8.51
N ARG A 439 -27.32 -19.83 -7.64
CA ARG A 439 -27.13 -20.16 -6.22
C ARG A 439 -26.44 -21.53 -6.01
N ARG A 440 -26.33 -22.36 -7.05
CA ARG A 440 -25.62 -23.63 -6.98
C ARG A 440 -24.12 -23.42 -6.91
N ASP A 441 -23.60 -22.35 -7.51
CA ASP A 441 -22.17 -22.11 -7.71
C ASP A 441 -21.57 -21.11 -6.70
N VAL A 442 -22.41 -20.50 -5.87
CA VAL A 442 -22.01 -19.58 -4.83
C VAL A 442 -22.60 -19.95 -3.47
N ARG A 443 -21.99 -19.44 -2.40
CA ARG A 443 -22.53 -19.45 -1.04
C ARG A 443 -22.42 -18.05 -0.42
N PRO A 444 -23.29 -17.69 0.55
CA PRO A 444 -23.16 -16.42 1.25
C PRO A 444 -21.80 -16.33 1.93
N VAL A 445 -21.21 -15.13 1.98
CA VAL A 445 -20.02 -14.90 2.81
C VAL A 445 -20.44 -15.02 4.28
N MET A 446 -19.98 -16.08 4.93
CA MET A 446 -20.23 -16.36 6.34
C MET A 446 -18.99 -15.96 7.14
N ASP A 447 -18.91 -14.70 7.56
CA ASP A 447 -17.81 -14.20 8.37
C ASP A 447 -18.34 -13.54 9.64
N SER A 448 -17.77 -13.89 10.78
CA SER A 448 -18.10 -13.26 12.06
C SER A 448 -17.41 -11.90 12.21
N ASP A 449 -16.30 -11.68 11.51
CA ASP A 449 -15.60 -10.41 11.52
C ASP A 449 -16.04 -9.53 10.34
N THR A 450 -16.91 -8.57 10.65
CA THR A 450 -17.44 -7.62 9.68
C THR A 450 -16.37 -6.83 8.92
N ARG A 451 -15.14 -6.71 9.46
CA ARG A 451 -14.02 -6.02 8.81
C ARG A 451 -13.55 -6.69 7.53
N TYR A 452 -13.77 -7.99 7.39
CA TYR A 452 -13.39 -8.76 6.21
C TYR A 452 -14.58 -9.05 5.27
N LEU A 453 -15.76 -8.50 5.58
CA LEU A 453 -16.96 -8.67 4.75
C LEU A 453 -16.86 -7.85 3.47
N ALA A 454 -16.60 -6.54 3.60
CA ALA A 454 -16.42 -5.61 2.48
C ALA A 454 -15.58 -4.40 2.93
N PRO A 455 -15.09 -3.56 1.99
CA PRO A 455 -14.48 -2.28 2.32
C PRO A 455 -15.36 -1.46 3.24
N ARG A 456 -14.77 -0.90 4.30
CA ARG A 456 -15.47 -0.16 5.36
C ARG A 456 -16.39 0.93 4.83
N ILE A 457 -15.99 1.63 3.76
CA ILE A 457 -16.81 2.66 3.14
C ILE A 457 -18.16 2.11 2.64
N LEU A 458 -18.20 0.87 2.14
CA LEU A 458 -19.45 0.23 1.73
C LEU A 458 -20.32 -0.19 2.92
N LEU A 459 -19.71 -0.40 4.08
CA LEU A 459 -20.42 -0.79 5.30
C LEU A 459 -21.02 0.41 6.03
N GLU A 460 -20.32 1.53 6.04
CA GLU A 460 -20.70 2.71 6.83
C GLU A 460 -21.43 3.77 6.02
N ASN A 461 -20.95 4.07 4.81
CA ASN A 461 -21.53 5.10 3.96
C ASN A 461 -21.30 4.79 2.48
N PRO A 462 -22.05 3.82 1.92
CA PRO A 462 -21.80 3.36 0.56
C PRO A 462 -22.11 4.39 -0.52
N GLY A 463 -22.87 5.46 -0.23
CA GLY A 463 -23.27 6.46 -1.23
C GLY A 463 -23.94 5.81 -2.45
N SER A 464 -23.55 6.20 -3.67
CA SER A 464 -24.03 5.60 -4.93
C SER A 464 -23.59 4.14 -5.15
N LEU A 465 -22.65 3.63 -4.35
CA LEU A 465 -22.13 2.25 -4.45
C LEU A 465 -22.89 1.26 -3.57
N TRP A 466 -24.04 1.65 -3.03
CA TRP A 466 -24.79 0.84 -2.07
C TRP A 466 -25.34 -0.47 -2.59
N TYR A 467 -25.50 -0.62 -3.91
CA TYR A 467 -25.83 -1.91 -4.51
C TYR A 467 -24.68 -2.93 -4.37
N LEU A 468 -23.45 -2.48 -4.07
CA LEU A 468 -22.32 -3.34 -3.71
C LEU A 468 -22.34 -3.75 -2.24
N ALA A 469 -23.11 -3.05 -1.39
CA ALA A 469 -23.13 -3.28 0.05
C ALA A 469 -23.83 -4.61 0.43
N PRO A 470 -23.39 -5.31 1.48
CA PRO A 470 -24.04 -6.51 1.96
C PRO A 470 -25.47 -6.30 2.50
N LEU A 471 -26.44 -6.99 1.90
CA LEU A 471 -27.84 -7.14 2.33
C LEU A 471 -28.08 -7.33 3.83
N SER A 472 -27.25 -8.17 4.47
CA SER A 472 -27.40 -8.57 5.88
C SER A 472 -27.29 -7.39 6.85
N MET A 473 -26.74 -6.25 6.42
CA MET A 473 -26.63 -5.06 7.26
C MET A 473 -27.89 -4.21 7.29
N ARG A 474 -28.88 -4.44 6.41
CA ARG A 474 -30.13 -3.66 6.41
C ARG A 474 -31.14 -4.17 7.46
N ASP A 475 -31.09 -5.45 7.81
CA ASP A 475 -32.06 -6.03 8.76
C ASP A 475 -31.75 -5.72 10.24
N ASN A 476 -30.52 -5.29 10.55
CA ASN A 476 -30.10 -4.90 11.92
C ASN A 476 -30.11 -3.38 12.16
N GLY A 477 -30.45 -2.58 11.15
CA GLY A 477 -30.39 -1.11 11.19
C GLY A 477 -31.38 -0.43 12.14
N ASN A 478 -32.26 -1.18 12.81
CA ASN A 478 -33.18 -0.63 13.82
C ASN A 478 -32.89 -1.04 15.27
N SER A 479 -31.85 -1.82 15.58
CA SER A 479 -31.59 -2.16 16.99
C SER A 479 -30.14 -2.17 17.49
N SER A 480 -29.10 -2.20 16.64
CA SER A 480 -27.74 -2.51 17.16
C SER A 480 -26.65 -1.44 16.94
N MET A 481 -26.86 -0.40 16.14
CA MET A 481 -25.84 0.64 15.91
C MET A 481 -25.98 1.90 16.79
N LYS A 482 -26.83 1.86 17.83
CA LYS A 482 -26.91 2.91 18.88
C LYS A 482 -26.18 2.56 20.18
N SER A 483 -25.63 1.35 20.34
CA SER A 483 -24.81 1.02 21.52
C SER A 483 -23.32 1.15 21.19
N GLY A 484 -22.75 2.31 21.46
CA GLY A 484 -21.29 2.48 21.36
C GLY A 484 -20.75 3.86 21.70
N VAL A 485 -21.55 4.93 21.67
CA VAL A 485 -21.08 6.29 21.98
C VAL A 485 -22.09 7.12 22.81
N GLY A 486 -23.26 6.57 23.17
CA GLY A 486 -24.34 7.34 23.84
C GLY A 486 -24.59 7.05 25.33
N SER A 487 -23.98 6.01 25.91
CA SER A 487 -24.35 5.52 27.25
C SER A 487 -23.74 6.35 28.39
N ASP A 488 -22.61 7.01 28.16
CA ASP A 488 -21.87 7.74 29.20
C ASP A 488 -22.29 9.22 29.35
N VAL A 489 -23.00 9.77 28.36
CA VAL A 489 -23.49 11.16 28.42
C VAL A 489 -24.84 11.23 29.14
N LYS A 490 -25.74 10.25 28.93
CA LYS A 490 -27.02 10.20 29.65
C LYS A 490 -26.89 9.83 31.12
N ALA A 491 -25.91 8.99 31.48
CA ALA A 491 -25.64 8.67 32.88
C ALA A 491 -25.09 9.88 33.67
N LYS A 492 -24.25 10.72 33.04
CA LYS A 492 -23.76 11.96 33.65
C LYS A 492 -24.81 13.07 33.72
N GLU A 493 -25.74 13.13 32.78
CA GLU A 493 -26.80 14.15 32.78
C GLU A 493 -27.90 13.86 33.82
N GLN A 494 -28.20 12.58 34.09
CA GLN A 494 -29.09 12.18 35.20
C GLN A 494 -28.43 12.37 36.58
N GLN A 495 -27.14 12.10 36.71
CA GLN A 495 -26.41 12.30 37.97
C GLN A 495 -26.28 13.79 38.35
N LEU A 496 -26.18 14.69 37.36
CA LEU A 496 -26.15 16.15 37.59
C LEU A 496 -27.54 16.76 37.90
N LEU A 497 -28.62 16.06 37.57
CA LEU A 497 -29.99 16.49 37.88
C LEU A 497 -30.42 16.03 39.28
N GLU A 498 -29.96 14.87 39.75
CA GLU A 498 -30.19 14.39 41.13
C GLU A 498 -29.37 15.19 42.18
N GLU A 499 -28.14 15.62 41.87
CA GLU A 499 -27.38 16.50 42.78
C GLU A 499 -28.00 17.90 42.94
N LYS A 500 -28.77 18.37 41.95
CA LYS A 500 -29.47 19.66 42.02
C LYS A 500 -30.81 19.61 42.75
N SER A 501 -31.41 18.42 42.96
CA SER A 501 -32.64 18.28 43.74
C SER A 501 -32.40 18.10 45.24
N VAL A 502 -31.17 17.82 45.67
CA VAL A 502 -30.80 17.66 47.10
C VAL A 502 -30.29 18.98 47.71
N ALA A 503 -30.03 20.01 46.89
CA ALA A 503 -29.55 21.33 47.33
C ALA A 503 -30.62 22.46 47.24
N ARG A 504 -31.91 22.14 47.33
CA ARG A 504 -33.00 23.12 47.49
C ARG A 504 -33.87 22.79 48.68
#